data_AF-A0A1F7VFN7-F1
#
_entry.id   AF-A0A1F7VFN7-F1
#
_cell.length_a   1.000
_cell.length_b   1.000
_cell.length_c   1.000
_cell.angle_alpha   90.00
_cell.angle_beta   90.00
_cell.angle_gamma   90.00
#
_symmetry.space_group_name_H-M   'P 1'
#
loop_
_entity.id
_entity.type
_entity.pdbx_description
1 polymer ?
#
loop_
_entity_poly.entity_id
_entity_poly.type
_entity_poly.pdbx_seq_one_letter_code
_entity_poly.pdbx_strand_id
1 'polypeptide(L)'
;MFIEVVHAATEAVGDAEAATGPIGTLGINLKLFIAQLINFAVILFVLWRWAYRPLLRIMHERQKTIADGLDNAKKIETRLGETEQEYRTKINAAKKEAIAIIEQGKKDAEARAVVMKKKAEEDMQTLLASARTQINAEKDASMRAVRESAAALITETVRRVVLEKMSTKENEEFIRSVLKKEV
;
A
#
# COMPACT_ATOMS: atom_id res chain seq x y z
N MET A 1 -1.11 57.63 46.81
CA MET A 1 0.33 57.91 46.60
C MET A 1 0.65 58.69 45.32
N PHE A 2 -0.25 58.78 44.33
CA PHE A 2 -0.01 59.57 43.10
C PHE A 2 -0.58 61.00 43.11
N ILE A 3 -1.38 61.37 44.13
CA ILE A 3 -1.98 62.71 44.24
C ILE A 3 -1.02 63.72 44.89
N GLU A 4 -0.10 63.27 45.76
CA GLU A 4 0.92 64.15 46.36
C GLU A 4 2.00 64.60 45.35
N VAL A 5 2.31 63.78 44.35
CA VAL A 5 3.34 64.13 43.34
C VAL A 5 2.88 65.27 42.42
N VAL A 6 1.57 65.39 42.19
CA VAL A 6 0.99 66.50 41.40
C VAL A 6 0.99 67.81 42.21
N HIS A 7 0.85 67.74 43.53
CA HIS A 7 0.96 68.91 44.41
C HIS A 7 2.42 69.36 44.59
N ALA A 8 3.37 68.43 44.76
CA ALA A 8 4.80 68.76 44.90
C ALA A 8 5.41 69.40 43.64
N ALA A 9 4.90 69.07 42.44
CA ALA A 9 5.30 69.73 41.20
C ALA A 9 4.62 71.10 41.00
N THR A 10 3.54 71.38 41.74
CA THR A 10 2.86 72.69 41.73
C THR A 10 3.58 73.71 42.63
N GLU A 11 4.30 73.26 43.66
CA GLU A 11 5.11 74.14 44.52
C GLU A 11 6.47 74.53 43.91
N ALA A 12 7.06 73.70 43.03
CA ALA A 12 8.37 73.99 42.41
C ALA A 12 8.33 74.99 41.24
N VAL A 13 7.16 75.53 40.89
CA VAL A 13 7.02 76.57 39.85
C VAL A 13 6.72 77.95 40.47
N GLY A 14 6.74 78.04 41.81
CA GLY A 14 6.46 79.25 42.58
C GLY A 14 7.55 80.33 42.55
N ASP A 15 8.76 80.05 42.08
CA ASP A 15 9.88 81.00 42.11
C ASP A 15 10.46 81.25 40.71
N ALA A 16 9.80 82.15 39.97
CA ALA A 16 10.41 82.90 38.89
C ALA A 16 9.89 84.35 38.89
N GLU A 17 10.36 85.07 39.90
CA GLU A 17 10.89 86.43 39.80
C GLU A 17 9.91 87.60 39.58
N ALA A 18 9.84 88.41 40.63
CA ALA A 18 9.45 89.82 40.57
C ALA A 18 10.30 90.58 39.54
N ALA A 19 9.63 91.25 38.58
CA ALA A 19 10.17 92.43 37.90
C ALA A 19 9.01 93.32 37.42
N THR A 20 8.91 94.45 38.10
CA THR A 20 8.05 95.63 37.93
C THR A 20 8.06 96.22 36.51
N GLY A 21 6.87 96.56 35.98
CA GLY A 21 6.71 97.37 34.77
C GLY A 21 5.24 97.47 34.31
N PRO A 22 4.82 98.55 33.60
CA PRO A 22 3.42 98.93 33.35
C PRO A 22 2.71 98.07 32.29
N ILE A 23 3.07 96.79 32.17
CA ILE A 23 2.47 95.79 31.29
C ILE A 23 1.68 94.74 32.10
N GLY A 24 1.90 94.65 33.41
CA GLY A 24 1.14 93.74 34.29
C GLY A 24 -0.35 94.12 34.48
N THR A 25 -0.74 95.35 34.16
CA THR A 25 -2.12 95.85 34.30
C THR A 25 -2.98 95.67 33.04
N LEU A 26 -2.37 95.24 31.92
CA LEU A 26 -3.04 94.94 30.65
C LEU A 26 -3.32 93.44 30.49
N GLY A 27 -3.41 92.65 31.57
CA GLY A 27 -3.94 91.27 31.57
C GLY A 27 -3.22 90.23 30.68
N ILE A 28 -2.24 90.64 29.89
CA ILE A 28 -1.52 89.82 28.90
C ILE A 28 -0.11 89.61 29.44
N ASN A 29 0.05 88.52 30.17
CA ASN A 29 1.35 88.05 30.62
C ASN A 29 2.03 87.26 29.49
N LEU A 30 2.79 87.96 28.64
CA LEU A 30 3.52 87.36 27.51
C LEU A 30 4.43 86.19 27.94
N LYS A 31 5.04 86.29 29.14
CA LYS A 31 5.84 85.21 29.74
C LYS A 31 5.00 83.95 30.01
N LEU A 32 3.79 84.10 30.56
CA LEU A 32 2.86 82.98 30.78
C LEU A 32 2.36 82.40 29.46
N PHE A 33 2.10 83.23 28.45
CA PHE A 33 1.70 82.76 27.13
C PHE A 33 2.80 81.93 26.45
N ILE A 34 4.05 82.38 26.52
CA ILE A 34 5.21 81.63 25.98
C ILE A 34 5.42 80.33 26.75
N ALA A 35 5.32 80.35 28.08
CA ALA A 35 5.40 79.15 28.90
C ALA A 35 4.28 78.14 28.58
N GLN A 36 3.05 78.63 28.36
CA GLN A 36 1.91 77.81 27.95
C GLN A 36 2.11 77.22 26.54
N LEU A 37 2.67 77.99 25.60
CA LEU A 37 2.98 77.51 24.26
C LEU A 37 4.06 76.42 24.28
N ILE A 38 5.10 76.60 25.09
CA ILE A 38 6.15 75.59 25.29
C ILE A 38 5.55 74.32 25.91
N ASN A 39 4.71 74.44 26.94
CA ASN A 39 4.04 73.30 27.56
C ASN A 39 3.15 72.55 26.53
N PHE A 40 2.33 73.29 25.77
CA PHE A 40 1.53 72.72 24.69
C PHE A 40 2.40 72.01 23.63
N ALA A 41 3.51 72.62 23.22
CA ALA A 41 4.43 72.03 22.26
C ALA A 41 5.09 70.74 22.80
N VAL A 42 5.46 70.70 24.07
CA VAL A 42 6.00 69.50 24.73
C VAL A 42 4.95 68.38 24.76
N ILE A 43 3.72 68.67 25.17
CA ILE A 43 2.62 67.69 25.19
C ILE A 43 2.33 67.19 23.77
N LEU A 44 2.26 68.09 22.78
CA LEU A 44 2.03 67.75 21.38
C LEU A 44 3.16 66.86 20.83
N PHE A 45 4.41 67.14 21.19
CA PHE A 45 5.56 66.33 20.78
C PHE A 45 5.49 64.91 21.37
N VAL A 46 5.14 64.78 22.65
CA VAL A 46 4.96 63.47 23.30
C VAL A 46 3.80 62.70 22.65
N LEU A 47 2.64 63.35 22.44
CA LEU A 47 1.48 62.75 21.76
C LEU A 47 1.82 62.32 20.34
N TRP A 48 2.50 63.17 19.57
CA TRP A 48 2.89 62.83 18.21
C TRP A 48 3.86 61.64 18.19
N ARG A 49 4.86 61.61 19.09
CA ARG A 49 5.81 60.50 19.15
C ARG A 49 5.16 59.20 19.62
N TRP A 50 4.26 59.26 20.60
CA TRP A 50 3.68 58.07 21.24
C TRP A 50 2.34 57.61 20.69
N ALA A 51 1.46 58.48 20.18
CA ALA A 51 0.15 58.09 19.64
C ALA A 51 0.19 57.84 18.13
N TYR A 52 0.98 58.61 17.37
CA TYR A 52 1.03 58.49 15.90
C TYR A 52 1.63 57.14 15.45
N ARG A 53 2.74 56.73 16.08
CA ARG A 53 3.43 55.45 15.81
C ARG A 53 2.52 54.22 15.99
N PRO A 54 1.86 54.00 17.14
CA PRO A 54 0.97 52.85 17.33
C PRO A 54 -0.29 52.95 16.46
N LEU A 55 -0.84 54.14 16.22
CA LEU A 55 -2.01 54.30 15.37
C LEU A 55 -1.73 53.88 13.92
N LEU A 56 -0.61 54.33 13.35
CA LEU A 56 -0.18 53.90 12.02
C LEU A 56 0.13 52.40 11.96
N ARG A 57 0.72 51.84 13.03
CA ARG A 57 1.02 50.41 13.11
C ARG A 57 -0.25 49.58 13.02
N ILE A 58 -1.30 49.92 13.78
CA ILE A 58 -2.58 49.20 13.76
C ILE A 58 -3.25 49.29 12.38
N MET A 59 -3.19 50.45 11.71
CA MET A 59 -3.73 50.60 10.36
C MET A 59 -2.99 49.73 9.34
N HIS A 60 -1.66 49.75 9.35
CA HIS A 60 -0.86 48.91 8.47
C HIS A 60 -1.06 47.41 8.76
N GLU A 61 -1.16 47.02 10.02
CA GLU A 61 -1.38 45.63 10.42
C GLU A 61 -2.76 45.13 9.96
N ARG A 62 -3.81 45.96 10.09
CA ARG A 62 -5.14 45.66 9.53
C ARG A 62 -5.11 45.54 8.02
N GLN A 63 -4.52 46.51 7.31
CA GLN A 63 -4.41 46.46 5.85
C GLN A 63 -3.64 45.22 5.38
N LYS A 64 -2.52 44.92 6.02
CA LYS A 64 -1.72 43.73 5.72
C LYS A 64 -2.50 42.44 5.96
N THR A 65 -3.20 42.33 7.09
CA THR A 65 -3.99 41.13 7.41
C THR A 65 -5.10 40.89 6.39
N ILE A 66 -5.77 41.96 5.94
CA ILE A 66 -6.81 41.86 4.90
C ILE A 66 -6.20 41.48 3.55
N ALA A 67 -5.08 42.10 3.17
CA ALA A 67 -4.40 41.81 1.91
C ALA A 67 -3.88 40.36 1.88
N ASP A 68 -3.21 39.92 2.95
CA ASP A 68 -2.72 38.55 3.11
C ASP A 68 -3.88 37.55 3.13
N GLY A 69 -5.00 37.90 3.77
CA GLY A 69 -6.21 37.07 3.78
C GLY A 69 -6.83 36.87 2.39
N LEU A 70 -6.93 37.95 1.61
CA LEU A 70 -7.46 37.90 0.25
C LEU A 70 -6.54 37.13 -0.72
N ASP A 71 -5.23 37.36 -0.63
CA ASP A 71 -4.24 36.64 -1.43
C ASP A 71 -4.22 35.14 -1.09
N ASN A 72 -4.29 34.80 0.21
CA ASN A 72 -4.39 33.41 0.64
C ASN A 72 -5.69 32.76 0.17
N ALA A 73 -6.83 33.44 0.24
CA ALA A 73 -8.09 32.92 -0.27
C ALA A 73 -8.00 32.60 -1.77
N LYS A 74 -7.44 33.52 -2.58
CA LYS A 74 -7.25 33.31 -4.01
C LYS A 74 -6.28 32.17 -4.32
N LYS A 75 -5.21 32.03 -3.55
CA LYS A 75 -4.27 30.90 -3.65
C LYS A 75 -4.93 29.58 -3.30
N ILE A 76 -5.76 29.55 -2.27
CA ILE A 76 -6.51 28.34 -1.87
C ILE A 76 -7.47 27.94 -2.99
N GLU A 77 -8.23 28.88 -3.55
CA GLU A 77 -9.16 28.61 -4.66
C GLU A 77 -8.43 28.05 -5.89
N THR A 78 -7.30 28.66 -6.26
CA THR A 78 -6.47 28.18 -7.39
C THR A 78 -5.94 26.77 -7.12
N ARG A 79 -5.35 26.55 -5.94
CA ARG A 79 -4.82 25.24 -5.54
C ARG A 79 -5.91 24.19 -5.43
N LEU A 80 -7.11 24.56 -5.01
CA LEU A 80 -8.25 23.64 -4.93
C LEU A 80 -8.64 23.16 -6.33
N GLY A 81 -8.74 24.07 -7.30
CA GLY A 81 -9.01 23.71 -8.69
C GLY A 81 -7.93 22.81 -9.30
N GLU A 82 -6.65 23.15 -9.08
CA GLU A 82 -5.52 22.33 -9.51
C GLU A 82 -5.56 20.92 -8.87
N THR A 83 -5.77 20.86 -7.55
CA THR A 83 -5.85 19.61 -6.80
C THR A 83 -7.03 18.75 -7.26
N GLU A 84 -8.19 19.36 -7.55
CA GLU A 84 -9.35 18.64 -8.06
C GLU A 84 -9.09 18.08 -9.46
N GLN A 85 -8.43 18.86 -10.33
CA GLN A 85 -8.04 18.39 -11.65
C GLN A 85 -7.02 17.25 -11.58
N GLU A 86 -6.00 17.36 -10.72
CA GLU A 86 -5.04 16.30 -10.46
C GLU A 86 -5.72 15.05 -9.90
N TYR A 87 -6.62 15.22 -8.93
CA TYR A 87 -7.36 14.12 -8.32
C TYR A 87 -8.21 13.38 -9.35
N ARG A 88 -8.98 14.11 -10.17
CA ARG A 88 -9.76 13.53 -11.27
C ARG A 88 -8.86 12.80 -12.27
N THR A 89 -7.70 13.35 -12.59
CA THR A 89 -6.73 12.72 -13.49
C THR A 89 -6.18 11.43 -12.89
N LYS A 90 -5.76 11.44 -11.62
CA LYS A 90 -5.27 10.26 -10.90
C LYS A 90 -6.33 9.17 -10.80
N ILE A 91 -7.57 9.51 -10.47
CA ILE A 91 -8.68 8.54 -10.43
C ILE A 91 -8.94 7.93 -11.81
N ASN A 92 -8.94 8.74 -12.88
CA ASN A 92 -9.13 8.23 -14.24
C ASN A 92 -7.96 7.34 -14.69
N ALA A 93 -6.73 7.71 -14.36
CA ALA A 93 -5.55 6.89 -14.63
C ALA A 93 -5.62 5.55 -13.88
N ALA A 94 -5.92 5.58 -12.57
CA ALA A 94 -6.07 4.38 -11.75
C ALA A 94 -7.18 3.45 -12.27
N LYS A 95 -8.31 4.01 -12.72
CA LYS A 95 -9.39 3.22 -13.34
C LYS A 95 -8.93 2.54 -14.64
N LYS A 96 -8.20 3.27 -15.50
CA LYS A 96 -7.66 2.70 -16.75
C LYS A 96 -6.66 1.59 -16.47
N GLU A 97 -5.77 1.81 -15.50
CA GLU A 97 -4.78 0.81 -15.08
C GLU A 97 -5.45 -0.43 -14.48
N ALA A 98 -6.46 -0.26 -13.62
CA ALA A 98 -7.24 -1.37 -13.07
C ALA A 98 -7.92 -2.20 -14.17
N ILE A 99 -8.53 -1.55 -15.17
CA ILE A 99 -9.12 -2.25 -16.32
C ILE A 99 -8.05 -3.00 -17.11
N ALA A 100 -6.88 -2.39 -17.34
CA ALA A 100 -5.78 -3.03 -18.04
C ALA A 100 -5.24 -4.26 -17.28
N ILE A 101 -5.11 -4.17 -15.95
CA ILE A 101 -4.70 -5.30 -15.10
C ILE A 101 -5.71 -6.44 -15.17
N ILE A 102 -7.02 -6.14 -15.11
CA ILE A 102 -8.07 -7.16 -15.21
C ILE A 102 -8.04 -7.84 -16.58
N GLU A 103 -7.89 -7.05 -17.65
CA GLU A 103 -7.83 -7.58 -19.02
C GLU A 103 -6.59 -8.45 -19.23
N GLN A 104 -5.43 -8.01 -18.75
CA GLN A 104 -4.20 -8.80 -18.79
C GLN A 104 -4.36 -10.09 -17.97
N GLY A 105 -4.93 -10.00 -16.77
CA GLY A 105 -5.19 -11.16 -15.92
C GLY A 105 -6.11 -12.18 -16.57
N LYS A 106 -7.15 -11.74 -17.31
CA LYS A 106 -8.02 -12.64 -18.08
C LYS A 106 -7.26 -13.33 -19.21
N LYS A 107 -6.49 -12.58 -20.00
CA LYS A 107 -5.68 -13.14 -21.09
C LYS A 107 -4.66 -14.16 -20.57
N ASP A 108 -3.99 -13.85 -19.47
CA ASP A 108 -3.03 -14.76 -18.83
C ASP A 108 -3.73 -16.01 -18.30
N ALA A 109 -4.92 -15.88 -17.71
CA ALA A 109 -5.71 -17.00 -17.24
C ALA A 109 -6.16 -17.90 -18.39
N GLU A 110 -6.65 -17.34 -19.49
CA GLU A 110 -7.02 -18.09 -20.69
C GLU A 110 -5.82 -18.81 -21.31
N ALA A 111 -4.69 -18.13 -21.45
CA ALA A 111 -3.46 -18.73 -21.95
C ALA A 111 -2.99 -19.90 -21.06
N ARG A 112 -3.01 -19.71 -19.74
CA ARG A 112 -2.68 -20.77 -18.77
C ARG A 112 -3.67 -21.92 -18.84
N ALA A 113 -4.96 -21.67 -19.00
CA ALA A 113 -5.97 -22.71 -19.13
C ALA A 113 -5.74 -23.57 -20.38
N VAL A 114 -5.37 -22.95 -21.52
CA VAL A 114 -5.02 -23.67 -22.75
C VAL A 114 -3.77 -24.54 -22.53
N VAL A 115 -2.71 -23.98 -21.93
CA VAL A 115 -1.48 -24.73 -21.64
C VAL A 115 -1.75 -25.89 -20.68
N MET A 116 -2.53 -25.67 -19.62
CA MET A 116 -2.89 -26.70 -18.65
C MET A 116 -3.72 -27.82 -19.30
N LYS A 117 -4.69 -27.49 -20.16
CA LYS A 117 -5.47 -28.50 -20.89
C LYS A 117 -4.58 -29.35 -21.80
N LYS A 118 -3.71 -28.70 -22.59
CA LYS A 118 -2.78 -29.41 -23.47
C LYS A 118 -1.85 -30.33 -22.68
N LYS A 119 -1.29 -29.85 -21.58
CA LYS A 119 -0.45 -30.66 -20.69
C LYS A 119 -1.23 -31.84 -20.10
N ALA A 120 -2.45 -31.62 -19.65
CA ALA A 120 -3.30 -32.70 -19.12
C ALA A 120 -3.62 -33.77 -20.18
N GLU A 121 -3.84 -33.36 -21.43
CA GLU A 121 -4.02 -34.29 -22.55
C GLU A 121 -2.74 -35.10 -22.85
N GLU A 122 -1.57 -34.45 -22.85
CA GLU A 122 -0.26 -35.09 -23.02
C GLU A 122 0.03 -36.09 -21.89
N ASP A 123 -0.21 -35.70 -20.63
CA ASP A 123 -0.05 -36.54 -19.45
C ASP A 123 -1.01 -37.74 -19.51
N MET A 124 -2.26 -37.53 -19.93
CA MET A 124 -3.26 -38.60 -20.09
C MET A 124 -2.87 -39.58 -21.19
N GLN A 125 -2.36 -39.10 -22.33
CA GLN A 125 -1.86 -39.97 -23.40
C GLN A 125 -0.67 -40.81 -22.93
N THR A 126 0.25 -40.21 -22.19
CA THR A 126 1.41 -40.90 -21.61
C THR A 126 0.97 -41.97 -20.61
N LEU A 127 0.02 -41.64 -19.75
CA LEU A 127 -0.56 -42.58 -18.79
C LEU A 127 -1.25 -43.75 -19.49
N LEU A 128 -2.06 -43.49 -20.52
CA LEU A 128 -2.73 -44.53 -21.30
C LEU A 128 -1.73 -45.44 -22.03
N ALA A 129 -0.66 -44.87 -22.60
CA ALA A 129 0.39 -45.65 -23.23
C ALA A 129 1.08 -46.57 -22.21
N SER A 130 1.45 -46.04 -21.05
CA SER A 130 2.04 -46.83 -19.95
C SER A 130 1.08 -47.93 -19.46
N ALA A 131 -0.19 -47.61 -19.26
CA ALA A 131 -1.20 -48.57 -18.83
C ALA A 131 -1.38 -49.70 -19.86
N ARG A 132 -1.41 -49.40 -21.16
CA ARG A 132 -1.46 -50.42 -22.22
C ARG A 132 -0.24 -51.33 -22.21
N THR A 133 0.95 -50.77 -22.03
CA THR A 133 2.19 -51.55 -21.91
C THR A 133 2.15 -52.47 -20.70
N GLN A 134 1.69 -51.99 -19.54
CA GLN A 134 1.54 -52.80 -18.33
C GLN A 134 0.50 -53.92 -18.52
N ILE A 135 -0.66 -53.63 -19.10
CA ILE A 135 -1.70 -54.62 -19.40
C ILE A 135 -1.16 -55.72 -20.33
N ASN A 136 -0.42 -55.36 -21.37
CA ASN A 136 0.16 -56.34 -22.28
C ASN A 136 1.21 -57.21 -21.57
N ALA A 137 2.09 -56.60 -20.76
CA ALA A 137 3.08 -57.34 -19.98
C ALA A 137 2.44 -58.29 -18.96
N GLU A 138 1.37 -57.85 -18.29
CA GLU A 138 0.61 -58.66 -17.34
C GLU A 138 -0.12 -59.82 -18.05
N LYS A 139 -0.76 -59.55 -19.20
CA LYS A 139 -1.38 -60.58 -20.03
C LYS A 139 -0.38 -61.64 -20.46
N ASP A 140 0.80 -61.24 -20.92
CA ASP A 140 1.86 -62.18 -21.29
C ASP A 140 2.34 -63.01 -20.09
N ALA A 141 2.46 -62.39 -18.91
CA ALA A 141 2.79 -63.09 -17.68
C ALA A 141 1.70 -64.10 -17.27
N SER A 142 0.42 -63.72 -17.30
CA SER A 142 -0.70 -64.62 -17.03
C SER A 142 -0.76 -65.78 -18.03
N MET A 143 -0.54 -65.51 -19.33
CA MET A 143 -0.50 -66.56 -20.35
C MET A 143 0.67 -67.54 -20.15
N ARG A 144 1.82 -67.07 -19.66
CA ARG A 144 2.93 -67.96 -19.25
C ARG A 144 2.54 -68.82 -18.05
N ALA A 145 1.96 -68.23 -17.01
CA ALA A 145 1.52 -68.97 -15.82
C ALA A 145 0.46 -70.04 -16.14
N VAL A 146 -0.48 -69.76 -17.06
CA VAL A 146 -1.47 -70.75 -17.53
C VAL A 146 -0.79 -71.91 -18.26
N ARG A 147 0.20 -71.64 -19.13
CA ARG A 147 0.95 -72.70 -19.84
C ARG A 147 1.74 -73.58 -18.88
N GLU A 148 2.41 -72.99 -17.88
CA GLU A 148 3.13 -73.73 -16.84
C GLU A 148 2.18 -74.61 -16.02
N SER A 149 1.03 -74.06 -15.61
CA SER A 149 0.00 -74.81 -14.87
C SER A 149 -0.55 -75.98 -15.69
N ALA A 150 -0.81 -75.75 -16.99
CA ALA A 150 -1.26 -76.81 -17.90
C ALA A 150 -0.20 -77.90 -18.10
N ALA A 151 1.08 -77.52 -18.27
CA ALA A 151 2.17 -78.48 -18.39
C ALA A 151 2.34 -79.33 -17.12
N ALA A 152 2.19 -78.72 -15.94
CA ALA A 152 2.21 -79.43 -14.66
C ALA A 152 1.06 -80.44 -14.55
N LEU A 153 -0.17 -80.04 -14.90
CA LEU A 153 -1.35 -80.92 -14.90
C LEU A 153 -1.23 -82.07 -15.90
N ILE A 154 -0.73 -81.81 -17.11
CA ILE A 154 -0.49 -82.86 -18.13
C ILE A 154 0.56 -83.85 -17.61
N THR A 155 1.66 -83.37 -17.04
CA THR A 155 2.72 -84.24 -16.50
C THR A 155 2.20 -85.11 -15.36
N GLU A 156 1.38 -84.56 -14.47
CA GLU A 156 0.75 -85.32 -13.39
C GLU A 156 -0.24 -86.36 -13.91
N THR A 157 -1.03 -86.01 -14.93
CA THR A 157 -1.98 -86.94 -15.57
C THR A 157 -1.25 -88.07 -16.29
N VAL A 158 -0.19 -87.76 -17.05
CA VAL A 158 0.65 -88.77 -17.71
C VAL A 158 1.29 -89.68 -16.69
N ARG A 159 1.85 -89.14 -15.59
CA ARG A 159 2.40 -89.92 -14.48
C ARG A 159 1.36 -90.90 -13.93
N ARG A 160 0.13 -90.44 -13.68
CA ARG A 160 -0.96 -91.26 -13.15
C ARG A 160 -1.38 -92.37 -14.12
N VAL A 161 -1.57 -92.05 -15.40
CA VAL A 161 -1.95 -93.03 -16.45
C VAL A 161 -0.85 -94.08 -16.65
N VAL A 162 0.42 -93.67 -16.68
CA VAL A 162 1.56 -94.60 -16.80
C VAL A 162 1.63 -95.53 -15.59
N LEU A 163 1.45 -95.03 -14.37
CA LEU A 163 1.41 -95.87 -13.17
C LEU A 163 0.26 -96.88 -13.19
N GLU A 164 -0.92 -96.49 -13.66
CA GLU A 164 -2.10 -97.37 -13.79
C GLU A 164 -1.91 -98.45 -14.87
N LYS A 165 -1.29 -98.10 -16.01
CA LYS A 165 -0.95 -99.06 -17.06
C LYS A 165 0.21 -99.99 -16.67
N MET A 166 1.14 -99.53 -15.84
CA MET A 166 2.22 -100.37 -15.32
C MET A 166 1.78 -101.34 -14.21
N SER A 167 0.63 -101.11 -13.56
CA SER A 167 0.08 -102.00 -12.52
C SER A 167 -0.86 -103.08 -13.06
N THR A 168 -1.15 -103.10 -14.36
CA THR A 168 -1.94 -104.16 -15.00
C THR A 168 -1.01 -105.26 -15.51
N LYS A 169 -1.47 -106.52 -15.46
CA LYS A 169 -0.71 -107.77 -15.64
C LYS A 169 0.14 -107.89 -16.93
N GLU A 170 0.02 -106.97 -17.88
CA GLU A 170 0.77 -106.91 -19.16
C GLU A 170 2.29 -106.64 -18.96
N ASN A 171 2.70 -106.07 -17.82
CA ASN A 171 4.11 -105.74 -17.57
C ASN A 171 5.02 -106.97 -17.32
N GLU A 172 4.47 -108.08 -16.80
CA GLU A 172 5.25 -109.32 -16.63
C GLU A 172 5.63 -109.98 -17.97
N GLU A 173 4.78 -109.84 -18.99
CA GLU A 173 5.07 -110.37 -20.34
C GLU A 173 6.10 -109.51 -21.08
N PHE A 174 6.04 -108.18 -20.94
CA PHE A 174 7.04 -107.28 -21.54
C PHE A 174 8.42 -107.47 -20.90
N ILE A 175 8.52 -107.55 -19.58
CA ILE A 175 9.80 -107.81 -18.87
C ILE A 175 10.40 -109.17 -19.27
N ARG A 176 9.57 -110.22 -19.44
CA ARG A 176 10.04 -111.52 -19.95
C ARG A 176 10.56 -111.43 -21.39
N SER A 177 9.99 -110.58 -22.24
CA SER A 177 10.42 -110.42 -23.62
C SER A 177 11.76 -109.66 -23.77
N VAL A 178 12.03 -108.71 -22.86
CA VAL A 178 13.29 -107.93 -22.88
C VAL A 178 14.43 -108.72 -22.26
N LEU A 179 14.18 -109.48 -21.18
CA LEU A 179 15.19 -110.37 -20.57
C LEU A 179 15.56 -111.57 -21.45
N LYS A 180 14.72 -111.95 -22.42
CA LYS A 180 15.00 -113.03 -23.37
C LYS A 180 15.88 -112.61 -24.56
N LYS A 181 16.17 -111.32 -24.72
CA LYS A 181 16.92 -110.78 -25.88
C LYS A 181 18.40 -110.49 -25.60
N GLU A 182 18.88 -110.69 -24.38
CA GLU A 182 20.29 -110.53 -24.00
C GLU A 182 20.98 -111.83 -23.52
N VAL A 183 20.50 -113.00 -23.95
CA VAL A 183 21.25 -114.26 -23.91
C VAL A 183 21.33 -114.83 -25.32
#